data_AF-A0A7U4P6W8-F1
#
_entry.id   AF-A0A7U4P6W8-F1
#
_cell.length_a   1.000
_cell.length_b   1.000
_cell.length_c   1.000
_cell.angle_alpha   90.00
_cell.angle_beta   90.00
_cell.angle_gamma   90.00
#
_symmetry.space_group_name_H-M   'P 1'
#
loop_
_entity.id
_entity.type
_entity.pdbx_description
1 polymer ?
#
loop_
_entity_poly.entity_id
_entity_poly.type
_entity_poly.pdbx_seq_one_letter_code
_entity_poly.pdbx_strand_id
1 'polypeptide(L)'
;MQPTHPQDPAVTAAADDERNAASASRARPKPGERRVHILQTLASMLESPKREKITTAALAARLDVSEAALYRHFSSKAQMFEGLIEFIEETFFGLVNQIAANEPNGVLQARSIALMLLNFSAKNPGMTRVLTGEALVGEHERLAERVNQMLERIETSIRQCLRVALLEARAHADGGGPPPPPVPLPDDYDPALRASLVVSYVLGRWHRYAKSGFTKAPGEHADAQLRLILQ
;
A
#
# COMPACT_ATOMS: atom_id res chain seq x y z
N MET A 1 -24.71 -27.00 -75.40
CA MET A 1 -23.65 -25.98 -75.35
C MET A 1 -24.04 -24.92 -74.32
N GLN A 2 -23.57 -25.06 -73.09
CA GLN A 2 -23.60 -24.01 -72.07
C GLN A 2 -22.34 -24.15 -71.22
N PRO A 3 -21.65 -23.05 -70.86
CA PRO A 3 -20.26 -23.10 -70.41
C PRO A 3 -20.15 -23.29 -68.89
N THR A 4 -19.22 -24.15 -68.49
CA THR A 4 -18.74 -24.32 -67.12
C THR A 4 -17.82 -23.16 -66.72
N HIS A 5 -18.21 -22.37 -65.72
CA HIS A 5 -17.31 -21.40 -65.07
C HIS A 5 -16.43 -22.12 -64.03
N PRO A 6 -15.10 -21.90 -64.01
CA PRO A 6 -14.21 -22.45 -62.99
C PRO A 6 -14.38 -21.67 -61.67
N GLN A 7 -14.55 -22.40 -60.56
CA GLN A 7 -14.48 -21.83 -59.21
C GLN A 7 -13.01 -21.55 -58.87
N ASP A 8 -12.74 -20.28 -58.58
CA ASP A 8 -11.42 -19.75 -58.28
C ASP A 8 -10.97 -20.16 -56.86
N PRO A 9 -9.89 -20.94 -56.68
CA PRO A 9 -9.42 -21.43 -55.38
C PRO A 9 -8.87 -20.32 -54.46
N ALA A 10 -8.77 -19.08 -54.95
CA ALA A 10 -8.23 -17.94 -54.20
C ALA A 10 -9.19 -17.40 -53.11
N VAL A 11 -10.50 -17.66 -53.19
CA VAL A 11 -11.48 -17.09 -52.25
C VAL A 11 -11.60 -17.92 -50.96
N THR A 12 -11.26 -19.20 -51.00
CA THR A 12 -11.27 -20.08 -49.81
C THR A 12 -10.06 -19.90 -48.90
N ALA A 13 -8.92 -19.43 -49.43
CA ALA A 13 -7.70 -19.24 -48.64
C ALA A 13 -7.76 -18.00 -47.72
N ALA A 14 -8.45 -16.93 -48.15
CA ALA A 14 -8.57 -15.69 -47.37
C ALA A 14 -9.49 -15.83 -46.14
N ALA A 15 -10.51 -16.70 -46.21
CA ALA A 15 -11.45 -16.90 -45.11
C ALA A 15 -10.92 -17.80 -43.97
N ASP A 16 -9.85 -18.56 -44.24
CA ASP A 16 -9.16 -19.38 -43.24
C ASP A 16 -8.02 -18.61 -42.56
N ASP A 17 -7.38 -17.66 -43.26
CA ASP A 17 -6.33 -16.79 -42.69
C ASP A 17 -6.89 -15.79 -41.65
N GLU A 18 -8.09 -15.26 -41.86
CA GLU A 18 -8.73 -14.36 -40.87
C GLU A 18 -9.17 -15.10 -39.59
N ARG A 19 -9.50 -16.39 -39.67
CA ARG A 19 -9.82 -17.21 -38.48
C ARG A 19 -8.59 -17.60 -37.69
N ASN A 20 -7.43 -17.71 -38.35
CA ASN A 20 -6.18 -18.09 -37.72
C ASN A 20 -5.51 -16.91 -36.98
N ALA A 21 -5.72 -15.67 -37.46
CA ALA A 21 -5.18 -14.44 -36.86
C ALA A 21 -5.81 -14.06 -35.50
N ALA A 22 -7.03 -14.54 -35.20
CA ALA A 22 -7.69 -14.30 -33.91
C ALA A 22 -7.14 -15.17 -32.75
N SER A 23 -6.22 -16.10 -33.04
CA SER A 23 -5.61 -17.00 -32.07
C SER A 23 -4.18 -16.61 -31.66
N ALA A 24 -3.77 -15.36 -31.92
CA ALA A 24 -2.51 -14.82 -31.44
C ALA A 24 -2.46 -14.91 -29.90
N SER A 25 -1.86 -15.99 -29.42
CA SER A 25 -1.80 -16.36 -28.01
C SER A 25 -1.23 -15.18 -27.23
N ARG A 26 -2.05 -14.56 -26.39
CA ARG A 26 -1.57 -13.59 -25.39
C ARG A 26 -0.39 -14.24 -24.68
N ALA A 27 0.81 -13.72 -24.94
CA ALA A 27 2.04 -14.26 -24.38
C ALA A 27 1.86 -14.44 -22.87
N ARG A 28 2.12 -15.67 -22.39
CA ARG A 28 1.98 -15.98 -20.96
C ARG A 28 2.87 -15.01 -20.17
N PRO A 29 2.31 -14.24 -19.22
CA PRO A 29 3.12 -13.38 -18.36
C PRO A 29 4.19 -14.19 -17.66
N LYS A 30 5.38 -13.60 -17.44
CA LYS A 30 6.46 -14.30 -16.72
C LYS A 30 5.96 -14.66 -15.30
N PRO A 31 6.48 -15.74 -14.68
CA PRO A 31 5.97 -16.23 -13.39
C PRO A 31 5.88 -15.17 -12.27
N GLY A 32 6.79 -14.20 -12.24
CA GLY A 32 6.76 -13.07 -11.30
C GLY A 32 5.73 -11.99 -11.64
N GLU A 33 5.58 -11.66 -12.93
CA GLU A 33 4.59 -10.67 -13.41
C GLU A 33 3.16 -11.12 -13.08
N ARG A 34 2.89 -12.43 -13.16
CA ARG A 34 1.57 -12.97 -12.81
C ARG A 34 1.25 -12.84 -11.32
N ARG A 35 2.24 -13.09 -10.44
CA ARG A 35 2.08 -12.94 -8.98
C ARG A 35 1.72 -11.49 -8.63
N VAL A 36 2.45 -10.52 -9.21
CA VAL A 36 2.18 -9.09 -9.00
C VAL A 36 0.79 -8.69 -9.50
N HIS A 37 0.39 -9.15 -10.70
CA HIS A 37 -0.92 -8.84 -11.25
C HIS A 37 -2.08 -9.39 -10.38
N ILE A 38 -1.91 -10.57 -9.78
CA ILE A 38 -2.90 -11.12 -8.82
C ILE A 38 -3.02 -10.20 -7.59
N LEU A 39 -1.89 -9.76 -7.01
CA LEU A 39 -1.90 -8.87 -5.85
C LEU A 39 -2.51 -7.50 -6.17
N GLN A 40 -2.22 -6.94 -7.34
CA GLN A 40 -2.83 -5.70 -7.82
C GLN A 40 -4.36 -5.83 -7.98
N THR A 41 -4.81 -6.96 -8.53
CA THR A 41 -6.25 -7.21 -8.67
C THR A 41 -6.91 -7.36 -7.30
N LEU A 42 -6.29 -8.09 -6.38
CA LEU A 42 -6.76 -8.22 -4.99
C LEU A 42 -6.88 -6.83 -4.33
N ALA A 43 -5.85 -5.99 -4.44
CA ALA A 43 -5.86 -4.62 -3.91
C ALA A 43 -6.99 -3.78 -4.52
N SER A 44 -7.20 -3.86 -5.84
CA SER A 44 -8.28 -3.14 -6.52
C SER A 44 -9.67 -3.63 -6.07
N MET A 45 -9.87 -4.93 -5.85
CA MET A 45 -11.14 -5.43 -5.32
C MET A 45 -11.42 -4.89 -3.91
N LEU A 46 -10.38 -4.71 -3.09
CA LEU A 46 -10.48 -4.11 -1.76
C LEU A 46 -10.82 -2.62 -1.79
N GLU A 47 -10.72 -1.93 -2.92
CA GLU A 47 -11.12 -0.51 -3.08
C GLU A 47 -12.63 -0.33 -3.27
N SER A 48 -13.39 -1.41 -3.53
CA SER A 48 -14.83 -1.32 -3.75
C SER A 48 -15.52 -0.61 -2.57
N PRO A 49 -16.33 0.43 -2.76
CA PRO A 49 -17.02 1.12 -1.66
C PRO A 49 -17.91 0.18 -0.84
N LYS A 50 -18.46 -0.86 -1.48
CA LYS A 50 -19.19 -1.92 -0.80
C LYS A 50 -18.23 -2.85 -0.07
N ARG A 51 -18.50 -3.07 1.22
CA ARG A 51 -17.74 -3.98 2.07
C ARG A 51 -18.17 -5.41 1.75
N GLU A 52 -17.48 -6.02 0.81
CA GLU A 52 -17.74 -7.39 0.39
C GLU A 52 -16.53 -8.26 0.73
N LYS A 53 -16.80 -9.46 1.25
CA LYS A 53 -15.75 -10.44 1.51
C LYS A 53 -15.13 -10.86 0.18
N ILE A 54 -13.82 -10.71 0.04
CA ILE A 54 -13.13 -11.18 -1.16
C ILE A 54 -13.07 -12.70 -1.14
N THR A 55 -13.68 -13.35 -2.13
CA THR A 55 -13.56 -14.80 -2.33
C THR A 55 -12.53 -15.11 -3.41
N THR A 56 -11.88 -16.27 -3.33
CA THR A 56 -10.94 -16.74 -4.36
C THR A 56 -11.64 -16.91 -5.71
N ALA A 57 -12.89 -17.37 -5.71
CA ALA A 57 -13.75 -17.41 -6.88
C ALA A 57 -13.92 -16.05 -7.55
N ALA A 58 -14.26 -15.00 -6.77
CA ALA A 58 -14.44 -13.65 -7.30
C ALA A 58 -13.13 -13.07 -7.83
N LEU A 59 -12.00 -13.35 -7.16
CA LEU A 59 -10.67 -12.92 -7.62
C LEU A 59 -10.29 -13.62 -8.94
N ALA A 60 -10.53 -14.93 -9.04
CA ALA A 60 -10.26 -15.71 -10.24
C ALA A 60 -11.12 -15.24 -11.42
N ALA A 61 -12.41 -14.98 -11.18
CA ALA A 61 -13.33 -14.43 -12.16
C ALA A 61 -12.88 -13.04 -12.66
N ARG A 62 -12.44 -12.16 -11.75
CA ARG A 62 -11.88 -10.84 -12.12
C ARG A 62 -10.64 -10.92 -13.00
N LEU A 63 -9.85 -11.99 -12.86
CA LEU A 63 -8.61 -12.26 -13.60
C LEU A 63 -8.81 -13.12 -14.86
N ASP A 64 -10.05 -13.52 -15.15
CA ASP A 64 -10.42 -14.44 -16.24
C ASP A 64 -9.61 -15.75 -16.20
N VAL A 65 -9.51 -16.37 -15.02
CA VAL A 65 -8.84 -17.65 -14.80
C VAL A 65 -9.60 -18.55 -13.83
N SER A 66 -9.22 -19.83 -13.76
CA SER A 66 -9.73 -20.74 -12.74
C SER A 66 -9.10 -20.47 -11.36
N GLU A 67 -9.81 -20.80 -10.28
CA GLU A 67 -9.25 -20.73 -8.92
C GLU A 67 -7.99 -21.57 -8.78
N ALA A 68 -7.96 -22.75 -9.40
CA ALA A 68 -6.77 -23.61 -9.44
C ALA A 68 -5.55 -22.93 -10.09
N ALA A 69 -5.74 -21.96 -10.99
CA ALA A 69 -4.64 -21.19 -11.56
C ALA A 69 -4.02 -20.22 -10.55
N LEU A 70 -4.83 -19.64 -9.65
CA LEU A 70 -4.32 -18.81 -8.56
C LEU A 70 -3.41 -19.62 -7.63
N TYR A 71 -3.80 -20.86 -7.33
CA TYR A 71 -3.06 -21.72 -6.41
C TYR A 71 -1.69 -22.20 -6.93
N ARG A 72 -1.41 -22.02 -8.23
CA ARG A 72 -0.06 -22.27 -8.78
C ARG A 72 0.95 -21.20 -8.36
N HIS A 73 0.46 -20.01 -8.03
CA HIS A 73 1.28 -18.87 -7.60
C HIS A 73 1.23 -18.65 -6.10
N PHE A 74 0.14 -19.07 -5.45
CA PHE A 74 -0.06 -18.94 -4.02
C PHE A 74 -0.53 -20.25 -3.40
N SER A 75 0.13 -20.76 -2.37
CA SER A 75 -0.27 -21.97 -1.64
C SER A 75 -1.61 -21.84 -0.92
N SER A 76 -2.03 -20.61 -0.61
CA SER A 76 -3.28 -20.32 0.08
C SER A 76 -3.74 -18.89 -0.18
N LYS A 77 -5.01 -18.59 0.12
CA LYS A 77 -5.52 -17.21 0.16
C LYS A 77 -4.77 -16.35 1.18
N ALA A 78 -4.40 -16.92 2.33
CA ALA A 78 -3.60 -16.22 3.34
C ALA A 78 -2.26 -15.75 2.76
N GLN A 79 -1.61 -16.56 1.91
CA GLN A 79 -0.36 -16.17 1.26
C GLN A 79 -0.53 -14.98 0.27
N MET A 80 -1.72 -14.81 -0.31
CA MET A 80 -2.02 -13.62 -1.13
C MET A 80 -2.02 -12.36 -0.27
N PHE A 81 -2.66 -12.41 0.90
CA PHE A 81 -2.62 -11.31 1.87
C PHE A 81 -1.23 -11.09 2.45
N GLU A 82 -0.46 -12.15 2.72
CA GLU A 82 0.94 -12.01 3.14
C GLU A 82 1.77 -11.26 2.11
N GLY A 83 1.61 -11.57 0.81
CA GLY A 83 2.30 -10.84 -0.25
C GLY A 83 1.87 -9.38 -0.35
N LEU A 84 0.61 -9.07 -0.04
CA LEU A 84 0.13 -7.69 0.00
C LEU A 84 0.70 -6.92 1.21
N ILE A 85 0.74 -7.55 2.39
CA ILE A 85 1.33 -6.96 3.60
C ILE A 85 2.84 -6.77 3.41
N GLU A 86 3.54 -7.75 2.83
CA GLU A 86 4.96 -7.68 2.49
C GLU A 86 5.26 -6.49 1.57
N PHE A 87 4.47 -6.30 0.51
CA PHE A 87 4.61 -5.14 -0.38
C PHE A 87 4.43 -3.80 0.37
N ILE A 88 3.42 -3.72 1.25
CA ILE A 88 3.18 -2.51 2.06
C ILE A 88 4.37 -2.25 2.99
N GLU A 89 4.87 -3.29 3.64
CA GLU A 89 5.99 -3.25 4.57
C GLU A 89 7.27 -2.75 3.87
N GLU A 90 7.64 -3.35 2.74
CA GLU A 90 8.78 -2.92 1.92
C GLU A 90 8.66 -1.46 1.47
N THR A 91 7.46 -1.06 1.05
CA THR A 91 7.19 0.32 0.63
C THR A 91 7.37 1.30 1.79
N PHE A 92 6.79 0.99 2.95
CA PHE A 92 6.88 1.85 4.13
C PHE A 92 8.31 2.01 4.61
N PHE A 93 9.04 0.92 4.82
CA PHE A 93 10.40 1.01 5.31
C PHE A 93 11.38 1.57 4.27
N GLY A 94 11.15 1.32 2.98
CA GLY A 94 11.88 1.99 1.91
C GLY A 94 11.74 3.51 1.99
N LEU A 95 10.52 4.02 2.15
CA LEU A 95 10.24 5.45 2.26
C LEU A 95 10.74 6.06 3.59
N VAL A 96 10.58 5.35 4.71
CA VAL A 96 11.12 5.79 6.01
C VAL A 96 12.63 5.96 5.94
N ASN A 97 13.35 5.00 5.34
CA ASN A 97 14.80 5.10 5.18
C ASN A 97 15.20 6.28 4.28
N GLN A 98 14.46 6.53 3.20
CA GLN A 98 14.68 7.70 2.34
C GLN A 98 14.44 9.02 3.08
N ILE A 99 13.40 9.11 3.92
CA ILE A 99 13.13 10.31 4.73
C ILE A 99 14.26 10.53 5.73
N ALA A 100 14.69 9.47 6.44
CA ALA A 100 15.76 9.56 7.41
C ALA A 100 17.11 10.00 6.79
N ALA A 101 17.37 9.64 5.54
CA ALA A 101 18.59 10.02 4.82
C ALA A 101 18.58 11.47 4.32
N ASN A 102 17.40 12.03 4.01
CA ASN A 102 17.29 13.33 3.32
C ASN A 102 16.87 14.49 4.24
N GLU A 103 16.18 14.22 5.33
CA GLU A 103 15.70 15.24 6.27
C GLU A 103 16.56 15.19 7.54
N PRO A 104 17.42 16.19 7.82
CA PRO A 104 18.29 16.15 8.99
C PRO A 104 17.55 16.37 10.30
N ASN A 105 16.41 17.09 10.29
CA ASN A 105 15.71 17.41 11.52
C ASN A 105 14.76 16.27 11.94
N GLY A 106 14.99 15.66 13.10
CA GLY A 106 14.19 14.52 13.57
C GLY A 106 12.68 14.79 13.77
N VAL A 107 12.28 16.04 14.08
CA VAL A 107 10.85 16.41 14.15
C VAL A 107 10.24 16.45 12.73
N LEU A 108 10.97 17.00 11.77
CA LEU A 108 10.54 17.02 10.37
C LEU A 108 10.56 15.62 9.74
N GLN A 109 11.49 14.74 10.14
CA GLN A 109 11.47 13.32 9.78
C GLN A 109 10.18 12.66 10.27
N ALA A 110 9.86 12.79 11.56
CA ALA A 110 8.64 12.24 12.16
C ALA A 110 7.37 12.75 11.45
N ARG A 111 7.30 14.05 11.17
CA ARG A 111 6.20 14.65 10.39
C ARG A 111 6.10 14.09 8.98
N SER A 112 7.23 13.96 8.29
CA SER A 112 7.29 13.43 6.93
C SER A 112 6.87 11.97 6.85
N ILE A 113 7.28 11.15 7.84
CA ILE A 113 6.82 9.75 7.96
C ILE A 113 5.30 9.72 8.13
N ALA A 114 4.74 10.51 9.04
CA ALA A 114 3.30 10.55 9.27
C ALA A 114 2.52 11.00 8.01
N LEU A 115 2.98 12.03 7.31
CA LEU A 115 2.38 12.48 6.06
C LEU A 115 2.49 11.43 4.96
N MET A 116 3.62 10.73 4.87
CA MET A 116 3.82 9.63 3.93
C MET A 116 2.79 8.53 4.15
N LEU A 117 2.56 8.10 5.39
CA LEU A 117 1.56 7.09 5.75
C LEU A 117 0.14 7.51 5.34
N LEU A 118 -0.23 8.77 5.58
CA LEU A 118 -1.53 9.32 5.17
C LEU A 118 -1.66 9.39 3.65
N ASN A 119 -0.63 9.85 2.95
CA ASN A 119 -0.62 9.95 1.49
C ASN A 119 -0.67 8.57 0.82
N PHE A 120 0.01 7.57 1.40
CA PHE A 120 -0.05 6.20 0.94
C PHE A 120 -1.50 5.68 0.97
N SER A 121 -2.22 5.90 2.07
CA SER A 121 -3.61 5.45 2.19
C SER A 121 -4.54 6.12 1.17
N ALA A 122 -4.36 7.42 0.92
CA ALA A 122 -5.13 8.14 -0.11
C ALA A 122 -4.93 7.55 -1.51
N LYS A 123 -3.69 7.17 -1.84
CA LYS A 123 -3.33 6.58 -3.14
C LYS A 123 -3.69 5.09 -3.25
N ASN A 124 -3.83 4.39 -2.13
CA ASN A 124 -4.07 2.95 -2.08
C ASN A 124 -5.25 2.63 -1.12
N PRO A 125 -6.51 2.93 -1.50
CA PRO A 125 -7.65 2.73 -0.62
C PRO A 125 -7.84 1.27 -0.20
N GLY A 126 -7.58 0.32 -1.10
CA GLY A 126 -7.72 -1.12 -0.82
C GLY A 126 -6.70 -1.62 0.20
N MET A 127 -5.46 -1.17 0.09
CA MET A 127 -4.41 -1.45 1.08
C MET A 127 -4.72 -0.80 2.44
N THR A 128 -5.47 0.30 2.45
CA THR A 128 -5.93 0.91 3.72
C THR A 128 -6.87 -0.02 4.49
N ARG A 129 -7.70 -0.83 3.81
CA ARG A 129 -8.53 -1.84 4.49
C ARG A 129 -7.71 -2.98 5.09
N VAL A 130 -6.57 -3.30 4.50
CA VAL A 130 -5.62 -4.27 5.07
C VAL A 130 -4.96 -3.68 6.31
N LEU A 131 -4.46 -2.45 6.21
CA LEU A 131 -3.80 -1.71 7.30
C LEU A 131 -4.70 -1.47 8.51
N THR A 132 -6.02 -1.32 8.29
CA THR A 132 -7.02 -1.14 9.36
C THR A 132 -7.61 -2.47 9.86
N GLY A 133 -7.15 -3.60 9.32
CA GLY A 133 -7.63 -4.94 9.68
C GLY A 133 -9.02 -5.31 9.13
N GLU A 134 -9.74 -4.39 8.49
CA GLU A 134 -11.07 -4.63 7.94
C GLU A 134 -11.07 -5.77 6.91
N ALA A 135 -10.04 -5.82 6.05
CA ALA A 135 -9.89 -6.86 5.04
C ALA A 135 -9.43 -8.21 5.61
N LEU A 136 -8.98 -8.25 6.87
CA LEU A 136 -8.39 -9.42 7.52
C LEU A 136 -9.40 -10.17 8.39
N VAL A 137 -10.61 -9.64 8.56
CA VAL A 137 -11.68 -10.29 9.32
C VAL A 137 -12.09 -11.60 8.64
N GLY A 138 -11.95 -12.71 9.37
CA GLY A 138 -12.22 -14.05 8.85
C GLY A 138 -11.08 -14.64 8.00
N GLU A 139 -9.92 -13.98 7.97
CA GLU A 139 -8.66 -14.53 7.48
C GLU A 139 -7.81 -15.04 8.67
N HIS A 140 -6.64 -15.59 8.38
CA HIS A 140 -5.76 -16.15 9.41
C HIS A 140 -5.22 -15.07 10.36
N GLU A 141 -5.26 -15.30 11.67
CA GLU A 141 -4.92 -14.32 12.72
C GLU A 141 -3.51 -13.70 12.58
N ARG A 142 -2.52 -14.52 12.17
CA ARG A 142 -1.13 -14.10 11.89
C ARG A 142 -1.01 -12.91 10.94
N LEU A 143 -2.00 -12.69 10.06
CA LEU A 143 -2.00 -11.55 9.14
C LEU A 143 -2.22 -10.23 9.90
N ALA A 144 -3.17 -10.22 10.84
CA ALA A 144 -3.44 -9.06 11.68
C ALA A 144 -2.26 -8.78 12.62
N GLU A 145 -1.66 -9.83 13.19
CA GLU A 145 -0.44 -9.72 14.00
C GLU A 145 0.71 -9.08 13.22
N ARG A 146 0.92 -9.50 11.96
CA ARG A 146 1.96 -8.93 11.10
C ARG A 146 1.74 -7.44 10.82
N VAL A 147 0.49 -7.01 10.60
CA VAL A 147 0.16 -5.59 10.44
C VAL A 147 0.44 -4.82 11.73
N ASN A 148 0.08 -5.36 12.89
CA ASN A 148 0.35 -4.71 14.18
C ASN A 148 1.86 -4.56 14.43
N GLN A 149 2.64 -5.61 14.21
CA GLN A 149 4.11 -5.57 14.34
C GLN A 149 4.75 -4.55 13.39
N MET A 150 4.24 -4.42 12.17
CA MET A 150 4.70 -3.40 11.23
C MET A 150 4.42 -1.98 11.79
N LEU A 151 3.26 -1.74 12.39
CA LEU A 151 2.91 -0.45 12.98
C LEU A 151 3.72 -0.13 14.24
N GLU A 152 4.00 -1.12 15.09
CA GLU A 152 4.89 -0.98 16.25
C GLU A 152 6.32 -0.60 15.83
N ARG A 153 6.81 -1.18 14.73
CA ARG A 153 8.10 -0.83 14.14
C ARG A 153 8.10 0.59 13.57
N ILE A 154 7.03 1.02 12.91
CA ILE A 154 6.86 2.41 12.47
C ILE A 154 6.86 3.38 13.65
N GLU A 155 6.14 3.05 14.73
CA GLU A 155 6.15 3.87 15.96
C GLU A 155 7.57 3.98 16.53
N THR A 156 8.31 2.88 16.53
CA THR A 156 9.70 2.85 16.99
C THR A 156 10.60 3.74 16.13
N SER A 157 10.44 3.73 14.80
CA SER A 157 11.16 4.63 13.90
C SER A 157 10.85 6.11 14.19
N ILE A 158 9.57 6.46 14.36
CA ILE A 158 9.16 7.84 14.70
C ILE A 158 9.75 8.26 16.05
N ARG A 159 9.68 7.39 17.07
CA ARG A 159 10.25 7.61 18.39
C ARG A 159 11.75 7.88 18.32
N GLN A 160 12.47 7.14 17.47
CA GLN A 160 13.90 7.33 17.29
C GLN A 160 14.21 8.70 16.66
N CYS A 161 13.48 9.12 15.62
CA CYS A 161 13.61 10.45 15.03
C CYS A 161 13.43 11.56 16.08
N LEU A 162 12.40 11.43 16.92
CA LEU A 162 12.10 12.40 17.97
C LEU A 162 13.13 12.41 19.11
N ARG A 163 13.71 11.25 19.45
CA ARG A 163 14.82 11.17 20.41
C ARG A 163 16.05 11.92 19.93
N VAL A 164 16.42 11.74 18.66
CA VAL A 164 17.57 12.45 18.06
C VAL A 164 17.33 13.96 18.10
N ALA A 165 16.16 14.42 17.68
CA ALA A 165 15.82 15.84 17.71
C ALA A 165 15.88 16.45 19.12
N LEU A 166 15.43 15.72 20.14
CA LEU A 166 15.51 16.18 21.53
C LEU A 166 16.97 16.29 22.02
N LEU A 167 17.82 15.33 21.66
CA LEU A 167 19.25 15.37 22.01
C LEU A 167 19.96 16.54 21.34
N GLU A 168 19.69 16.79 20.06
CA GLU A 168 20.22 17.93 19.33
C GLU A 168 19.76 19.25 19.96
N ALA A 169 18.46 19.41 20.22
CA ALA A 169 17.91 20.61 20.84
C ALA A 169 18.54 20.92 22.22
N ARG A 170 18.89 19.90 22.99
CA ARG A 170 19.57 20.05 24.29
C ARG A 170 21.04 20.45 24.14
N ALA A 171 21.77 19.82 23.22
CA ALA A 171 23.16 20.20 22.93
C ALA A 171 23.28 21.68 22.52
N HIS A 172 22.29 22.18 21.78
CA HIS A 172 22.17 23.59 21.44
C HIS A 172 22.01 24.53 22.62
N ALA A 173 21.20 24.16 23.60
CA ALA A 173 21.01 24.95 24.81
C ALA A 173 22.32 25.09 25.61
N ASP A 174 23.20 24.09 25.51
CA ASP A 174 24.52 24.07 26.14
C ASP A 174 25.63 24.76 25.30
N GLY A 175 25.27 25.40 24.19
CA GLY A 175 26.19 26.23 23.38
C GLY A 175 26.92 25.52 22.24
N GLY A 176 26.54 24.29 21.86
CA GLY A 176 27.15 23.56 20.74
C GLY A 176 26.14 22.86 19.82
N GLY A 177 26.23 23.10 18.49
CA GLY A 177 25.49 22.33 17.48
C GLY A 177 25.08 23.13 16.21
N PRO A 178 24.44 22.48 15.20
CA PRO A 178 23.83 23.10 14.00
C PRO A 178 22.42 23.67 14.21
N PRO A 179 22.09 24.91 13.78
CA PRO A 179 20.96 25.74 14.28
C PRO A 179 19.66 25.00 14.69
N PRO A 180 19.05 25.37 15.83
CA PRO A 180 17.90 24.65 16.39
C PRO A 180 16.69 24.66 15.45
N PRO A 181 15.74 23.71 15.62
CA PRO A 181 14.47 23.77 14.90
C PRO A 181 13.78 25.12 15.09
N PRO A 182 13.01 25.61 14.11
CA PRO A 182 12.37 26.93 14.16
C PRO A 182 11.35 27.08 15.30
N VAL A 183 10.93 25.96 15.93
CA VAL A 183 10.11 25.94 17.13
C VAL A 183 10.81 25.08 18.18
N PRO A 184 11.12 25.62 19.37
CA PRO A 184 11.76 24.86 20.44
C PRO A 184 10.81 23.78 20.99
N LEU A 185 11.39 22.65 21.40
CA LEU A 185 10.64 21.57 22.05
C LEU A 185 10.36 21.94 23.51
N PRO A 186 9.18 21.61 24.05
CA PRO A 186 8.88 21.75 25.48
C PRO A 186 9.89 21.04 26.41
N ASP A 187 10.06 21.54 27.63
CA ASP A 187 10.99 20.95 28.61
C ASP A 187 10.60 19.51 28.99
N ASP A 188 9.29 19.22 29.02
CA ASP A 188 8.70 17.92 29.33
C ASP A 188 8.46 17.05 28.08
N TYR A 189 9.14 17.36 26.96
CA TYR A 189 8.95 16.63 25.71
C TYR A 189 9.34 15.15 25.83
N ASP A 190 8.35 14.26 25.70
CA ASP A 190 8.54 12.81 25.67
C ASP A 190 8.40 12.26 24.23
N PRO A 191 9.51 11.82 23.60
CA PRO A 191 9.49 11.19 22.28
C PRO A 191 8.58 9.97 22.15
N ALA A 192 8.43 9.17 23.22
CA ALA A 192 7.61 7.96 23.19
C ALA A 192 6.12 8.31 23.16
N LEU A 193 5.68 9.22 24.03
CA LEU A 193 4.32 9.73 24.05
C LEU A 193 3.94 10.38 22.71
N ARG A 194 4.84 11.21 22.17
CA ARG A 194 4.62 11.91 20.89
C ARG A 194 4.54 10.93 19.71
N ALA A 195 5.40 9.92 19.66
CA ALA A 195 5.35 8.87 18.64
C ALA A 195 4.03 8.07 18.70
N SER A 196 3.60 7.67 19.89
CA SER A 196 2.33 6.96 20.09
C SER A 196 1.12 7.79 19.66
N LEU A 197 1.12 9.10 19.96
CA LEU A 197 0.08 10.02 19.49
C LEU A 197 0.05 10.15 17.96
N VAL A 198 1.21 10.24 17.32
CA VAL A 198 1.29 10.30 15.85
C VAL A 198 0.71 9.04 15.22
N VAL A 199 1.08 7.85 15.70
CA VAL A 199 0.57 6.58 15.15
C VAL A 199 -0.93 6.44 15.40
N SER A 200 -1.39 6.78 16.61
CA SER A 200 -2.82 6.77 16.95
C SER A 200 -3.63 7.72 16.07
N TYR A 201 -3.10 8.91 15.79
CA TYR A 201 -3.69 9.87 14.87
C TYR A 201 -3.76 9.29 13.44
N VAL A 202 -2.67 8.73 12.92
CA VAL A 202 -2.64 8.11 11.57
C VAL A 202 -3.67 6.99 11.45
N LEU A 203 -3.73 6.08 12.44
CA LEU A 203 -4.71 4.99 12.46
C LEU A 203 -6.14 5.54 12.48
N GLY A 204 -6.41 6.58 13.29
CA GLY A 204 -7.70 7.25 13.31
C GLY A 204 -8.10 7.83 11.95
N ARG A 205 -7.15 8.45 11.23
CA ARG A 205 -7.37 8.99 9.87
C ARG A 205 -7.66 7.87 8.87
N TRP A 206 -6.92 6.76 8.92
CA TRP A 206 -7.15 5.61 8.05
C TRP A 206 -8.51 4.96 8.29
N HIS A 207 -8.89 4.75 9.55
CA HIS A 207 -10.21 4.22 9.89
C HIS A 207 -11.34 5.16 9.42
N ARG A 208 -11.20 6.48 9.60
CA ARG A 208 -12.17 7.45 9.12
C ARG A 208 -12.29 7.42 7.58
N TYR A 209 -11.17 7.32 6.89
CA TYR A 209 -11.12 7.21 5.43
C TYR A 209 -11.84 5.96 4.94
N ALA A 210 -11.50 4.78 5.48
CA ALA A 210 -12.14 3.51 5.13
C ALA A 210 -13.65 3.52 5.47
N LYS A 211 -14.03 4.00 6.67
CA LYS A 211 -15.43 4.07 7.10
C LYS A 211 -16.29 4.97 6.20
N SER A 212 -15.70 6.03 5.67
CA SER A 212 -16.38 6.97 4.76
C SER A 212 -16.55 6.45 3.33
N GLY A 213 -16.16 5.21 3.03
CA GLY A 213 -16.12 4.70 1.66
C GLY A 213 -15.09 5.45 0.80
N PHE A 214 -13.96 5.84 1.42
CA PHE A 214 -12.86 6.56 0.78
C PHE A 214 -13.19 7.99 0.32
N THR A 215 -14.19 8.63 0.93
CA THR A 215 -14.58 10.02 0.59
C THR A 215 -13.92 11.09 1.46
N LYS A 216 -13.49 10.74 2.68
CA LYS A 216 -12.82 11.67 3.62
C LYS A 216 -11.31 11.52 3.56
N ALA A 217 -10.65 12.37 2.79
CA ALA A 217 -9.22 12.27 2.53
C ALA A 217 -8.38 12.22 3.84
N PRO A 218 -7.48 11.25 3.99
CA PRO A 218 -6.70 11.07 5.22
C PRO A 218 -5.72 12.23 5.47
N GLY A 219 -5.28 12.93 4.42
CA GLY A 219 -4.36 14.07 4.50
C GLY A 219 -5.01 15.44 4.78
N GLU A 220 -6.35 15.55 4.80
CA GLU A 220 -7.06 16.83 5.01
C GLU A 220 -6.65 17.50 6.34
N HIS A 221 -6.04 18.69 6.26
CA HIS A 221 -5.45 19.44 7.40
C HIS A 221 -4.38 18.70 8.20
N ALA A 222 -3.87 17.55 7.71
CA ALA A 222 -2.97 16.69 8.48
C ALA A 222 -1.68 17.40 8.86
N ASP A 223 -1.19 18.27 7.99
CA ASP A 223 0.05 19.00 8.23
C ASP A 223 0.00 19.91 9.47
N ALA A 224 -1.08 20.69 9.60
CA ALA A 224 -1.29 21.57 10.76
C ALA A 224 -1.53 20.75 12.03
N GLN A 225 -2.29 19.67 11.94
CA GLN A 225 -2.58 18.79 13.08
C GLN A 225 -1.32 18.07 13.58
N LEU A 226 -0.46 17.62 12.68
CA LEU A 226 0.81 16.99 13.04
C LEU A 226 1.76 17.96 13.74
N ARG A 227 1.76 19.25 13.36
CA ARG A 227 2.54 20.25 14.10
C ARG A 227 2.10 20.35 15.56
N LEU A 228 0.79 20.38 15.83
CA LEU A 228 0.25 20.39 17.20
C LEU A 228 0.60 19.12 18.00
N ILE A 229 0.72 17.97 17.31
CA ILE A 229 1.12 16.72 17.95
C ILE A 229 2.61 16.69 18.24
N LEU A 230 3.44 17.30 17.39
CA LEU A 230 4.91 17.18 17.43
C LEU A 230 5.63 18.33 18.14
N GLN A 231 4.95 19.46 18.38
CA GLN A 231 5.47 20.66 19.02
C GLN A 231 4.43 21.10 20.05
#